data_AF-A0A813DW35-F1
#
_entry.id   AF-A0A813DW35-F1
#
_cell.length_a   1.000
_cell.length_b   1.000
_cell.length_c   1.000
_cell.angle_alpha   90.00
_cell.angle_beta   90.00
_cell.angle_gamma   90.00
#
_symmetry.space_group_name_H-M   'P 1'
#
loop_
_entity.id
_entity.type
_entity.pdbx_description
1 polymer ?
#
loop_
_entity_poly.entity_id
_entity_poly.type
_entity_poly.pdbx_seq_one_letter_code
_entity_poly.pdbx_strand_id
1 'polypeptide(L)'
;DPSQPIDFNEFCKMMRGRMPDKNARTEIDKVFALFDEDETGKISFRNLKRIAQELGESLTDEELQEMIEEADRDGDGLINPEEFYRVMRKRGGNPLDDWDSDDD
;
A
#
# COMPACT_ATOMS: atom_id res chain seq x y z
N ASP A 1 13.09 17.51 10.51
CA ASP A 1 13.06 18.17 9.20
C ASP A 1 11.65 17.97 8.65
N PRO A 2 10.83 19.02 8.46
CA PRO A 2 9.38 18.86 8.31
C PRO A 2 8.91 18.75 6.85
N SER A 3 9.71 18.22 5.92
CA SER A 3 9.27 18.12 4.51
C SER A 3 9.90 16.96 3.75
N GLN A 4 10.00 15.77 4.36
CA GLN A 4 10.22 14.59 3.53
C GLN A 4 8.86 14.13 2.96
N PRO A 5 8.76 13.99 1.62
CA PRO A 5 7.60 13.39 0.98
C PRO A 5 7.38 12.00 1.54
N ILE A 6 6.15 11.70 1.99
CA ILE A 6 5.81 10.38 2.53
C ILE A 6 5.73 9.43 1.35
N ASP A 7 6.76 8.61 1.23
CA ASP A 7 6.81 7.61 0.17
C ASP A 7 5.79 6.48 0.46
N PHE A 8 5.46 5.69 -0.57
CA PHE A 8 4.49 4.59 -0.47
C PHE A 8 4.71 3.67 0.75
N ASN A 9 5.96 3.52 1.16
CA ASN A 9 6.35 2.75 2.33
C ASN A 9 5.84 3.35 3.64
N GLU A 10 6.07 4.65 3.87
CA GLU A 10 5.58 5.33 5.06
C GLU A 10 4.06 5.35 5.08
N PHE A 11 3.44 5.58 3.93
CA PHE A 11 2.00 5.55 3.77
C PHE A 11 1.38 4.20 4.20
N CYS A 12 1.95 3.09 3.73
CA CYS A 12 1.51 1.75 4.15
C CYS A 12 1.76 1.49 5.64
N LYS A 13 2.87 1.99 6.20
CA LYS A 13 3.19 1.85 7.63
C LYS A 13 2.24 2.63 8.52
N MET A 14 1.84 3.83 8.11
CA MET A 14 0.86 4.66 8.82
C MET A 14 -0.50 3.99 8.89
N MET A 15 -0.94 3.34 7.81
CA MET A 15 -2.17 2.53 7.82
C MET A 15 -2.07 1.30 8.71
N ARG A 16 -0.93 0.58 8.65
CA ARG A 16 -0.72 -0.65 9.44
C ARG A 16 -0.68 -0.39 10.95
N GLY A 17 -0.18 0.76 11.39
CA GLY A 17 -0.11 1.14 12.81
C GLY A 17 -1.47 1.29 13.51
N ARG A 18 -2.59 1.31 12.76
CA ARG A 18 -3.95 1.39 13.32
C ARG A 18 -4.68 0.04 13.41
N MET A 19 -4.10 -1.09 13.00
CA MET A 19 -4.82 -2.39 12.91
C MET A 19 -4.05 -3.57 13.56
N PRO A 20 -4.72 -4.46 14.34
CA PRO A 20 -4.05 -5.56 15.05
C PRO A 20 -3.77 -6.81 14.19
N ASP A 21 -2.53 -7.32 14.31
CA ASP A 21 -1.77 -8.35 13.56
C ASP A 21 -2.37 -9.72 13.17
N LYS A 22 -3.65 -10.04 13.37
CA LYS A 22 -4.07 -11.47 13.39
C LYS A 22 -4.55 -12.13 12.09
N ASN A 23 -4.46 -11.49 10.92
CA ASN A 23 -4.60 -12.18 9.62
C ASN A 23 -4.08 -11.28 8.48
N ALA A 24 -2.76 -11.24 8.25
CA ALA A 24 -2.14 -10.33 7.28
C ALA A 24 -2.83 -10.32 5.90
N ARG A 25 -3.29 -11.48 5.40
CA ARG A 25 -4.01 -11.55 4.12
C ARG A 25 -5.39 -10.91 4.16
N THR A 26 -6.22 -11.28 5.14
CA THR A 26 -7.56 -10.70 5.32
C THR A 26 -7.50 -9.21 5.65
N GLU A 27 -6.45 -8.76 6.34
CA GLU A 27 -6.26 -7.34 6.62
C GLU A 27 -5.83 -6.57 5.38
N ILE A 28 -4.95 -7.12 4.54
CA ILE A 28 -4.60 -6.51 3.26
C ILE A 28 -5.82 -6.43 2.33
N ASP A 29 -6.67 -7.46 2.28
CA ASP A 29 -7.94 -7.41 1.54
C ASP A 29 -8.86 -6.27 2.03
N LYS A 30 -8.97 -6.08 3.35
CA LYS A 30 -9.77 -4.99 3.93
C LYS A 30 -9.19 -3.63 3.60
N VAL A 31 -7.86 -3.49 3.67
CA VAL A 31 -7.18 -2.26 3.30
C VAL A 31 -7.37 -2.00 1.81
N PHE A 32 -7.20 -3.00 0.95
CA PHE A 32 -7.46 -2.90 -0.49
C PHE A 32 -8.89 -2.43 -0.77
N ALA A 33 -9.89 -2.99 -0.09
CA ALA A 33 -11.28 -2.57 -0.20
C ALA A 33 -11.53 -1.14 0.31
N LEU A 34 -10.71 -0.63 1.26
CA LEU A 34 -10.78 0.78 1.67
C LEU A 34 -10.27 1.71 0.57
N PHE A 35 -9.25 1.29 -0.20
CA PHE A 35 -8.76 2.04 -1.34
C PHE A 35 -9.74 2.00 -2.53
N ASP A 36 -10.17 0.81 -2.95
CA ASP A 36 -11.05 0.58 -4.11
C ASP A 36 -12.55 0.83 -3.79
N GLU A 37 -12.91 2.07 -3.46
CA GLU A 37 -14.30 2.46 -3.16
C GLU A 37 -15.27 2.24 -4.33
N ASP A 38 -14.79 2.35 -5.56
CA ASP A 38 -15.57 2.11 -6.76
C ASP A 38 -15.67 0.61 -7.14
N GLU A 39 -15.14 -0.28 -6.29
CA GLU A 39 -15.24 -1.74 -6.40
C GLU A 39 -14.83 -2.26 -7.80
N THR A 40 -13.80 -1.63 -8.39
CA THR A 40 -13.30 -1.99 -9.71
C THR A 40 -12.40 -3.22 -9.68
N GLY A 41 -11.97 -3.63 -8.49
CA GLY A 41 -10.97 -4.65 -8.25
C GLY A 41 -9.54 -4.15 -8.47
N LYS A 42 -9.33 -2.84 -8.65
CA LYS A 42 -8.02 -2.20 -8.84
C LYS A 42 -7.98 -0.83 -8.17
N ILE A 43 -6.84 -0.42 -7.66
CA ILE A 43 -6.66 0.90 -7.07
C ILE A 43 -6.19 1.85 -8.17
N SER A 44 -7.02 2.84 -8.48
CA SER A 44 -6.64 3.92 -9.39
C SER A 44 -5.92 5.06 -8.67
N PHE A 45 -5.27 5.93 -9.45
CA PHE A 45 -4.73 7.19 -8.95
C PHE A 45 -5.73 8.01 -8.13
N ARG A 46 -7.00 8.03 -8.56
CA ARG A 46 -8.06 8.75 -7.86
C ARG A 46 -8.34 8.15 -6.48
N ASN A 47 -8.33 6.83 -6.36
CA ASN A 47 -8.51 6.13 -5.09
C ASN A 47 -7.39 6.47 -4.10
N LEU A 48 -6.15 6.38 -4.57
CA LEU A 48 -4.95 6.69 -3.81
C LEU A 48 -4.95 8.14 -3.32
N LYS A 49 -5.29 9.09 -4.22
CA LYS A 49 -5.42 10.51 -3.90
C LYS A 49 -6.48 10.80 -2.84
N ARG A 50 -7.65 10.16 -2.94
CA ARG A 50 -8.71 10.34 -1.95
C ARG A 50 -8.25 9.88 -0.57
N ILE A 51 -7.65 8.70 -0.50
CA ILE A 51 -7.21 8.12 0.76
C ILE A 51 -6.08 8.93 1.40
N ALA A 52 -5.14 9.45 0.61
CA ALA A 52 -4.12 10.38 1.11
C ALA A 52 -4.77 11.60 1.78
N GLN A 53 -5.76 12.19 1.14
CA GLN A 53 -6.53 13.31 1.71
C GLN A 53 -7.31 12.93 2.98
N GLU A 54 -7.93 11.74 3.02
CA GLU A 54 -8.66 11.24 4.19
C GLU A 54 -7.76 10.97 5.39
N LEU A 55 -6.50 10.57 5.14
CA LEU A 55 -5.48 10.41 6.17
C LEU A 55 -4.88 11.73 6.65
N GLY A 56 -5.20 12.84 5.98
CA GLY A 56 -4.62 14.17 6.25
C GLY A 56 -3.22 14.35 5.68
N GLU A 57 -2.80 13.45 4.78
CA GLU A 57 -1.53 13.52 4.07
C GLU A 57 -1.68 14.35 2.80
N SER A 58 -0.83 15.36 2.64
CA SER A 58 -0.80 16.21 1.46
C SER A 58 0.26 15.73 0.48
N LEU A 59 -0.01 14.59 -0.16
CA LEU A 59 0.82 14.07 -1.26
C LEU A 59 0.49 14.81 -2.57
N THR A 60 1.52 15.16 -3.34
CA THR A 60 1.36 15.75 -4.67
C THR A 60 0.93 14.69 -5.68
N ASP A 61 0.41 15.16 -6.82
CA ASP A 61 0.04 14.28 -7.92
C ASP A 61 1.27 13.53 -8.48
N GLU A 62 2.46 14.12 -8.36
CA GLU A 62 3.72 13.47 -8.75
C GLU A 62 4.09 12.33 -7.79
N GLU A 63 3.99 12.54 -6.49
CA GLU A 63 4.25 11.51 -5.48
C GLU A 63 3.27 10.32 -5.63
N LEU A 64 1.99 10.62 -5.81
CA LEU A 64 0.95 9.60 -6.04
C LEU A 64 1.17 8.82 -7.35
N GLN A 65 1.72 9.48 -8.38
CA GLN A 65 2.07 8.84 -9.63
C GLN A 65 3.28 7.90 -9.46
N GLU A 66 4.33 8.36 -8.77
CA GLU A 66 5.50 7.54 -8.45
C GLU A 66 5.12 6.30 -7.60
N MET A 67 4.17 6.47 -6.68
CA MET A 67 3.61 5.37 -5.88
C MET A 67 2.96 4.28 -6.75
N ILE A 68 2.23 4.67 -7.78
CA ILE A 68 1.60 3.73 -8.72
C ILE A 68 2.67 3.10 -9.58
N GLU A 69 3.60 3.86 -10.14
CA GLU A 69 4.67 3.33 -11.01
C GLU A 69 5.58 2.31 -10.30
N GLU A 70 5.81 2.48 -9.00
CA GLU A 70 6.58 1.52 -8.19
C GLU A 70 5.78 0.23 -7.88
N ALA A 71 4.45 0.32 -7.83
CA ALA A 71 3.55 -0.79 -7.50
C ALA A 71 3.04 -1.55 -8.74
N ASP A 72 2.79 -0.84 -9.83
CA ASP A 72 2.30 -1.32 -11.11
C ASP A 72 3.42 -2.09 -11.84
N ARG A 73 3.24 -3.41 -11.98
CA ARG A 73 4.18 -4.27 -12.70
C ARG A 73 3.67 -4.69 -14.06
N ASP A 74 2.36 -4.70 -14.25
CA ASP A 74 1.76 -5.06 -15.53
C ASP A 74 1.67 -3.86 -16.49
N GLY A 75 1.89 -2.65 -15.99
CA GLY A 75 2.00 -1.40 -16.74
C GLY A 75 0.64 -0.84 -17.15
N ASP A 76 -0.43 -1.22 -16.45
CA ASP A 76 -1.80 -0.79 -16.77
C ASP A 76 -2.19 0.56 -16.12
N GLY A 77 -1.31 1.13 -15.31
CA GLY A 77 -1.49 2.39 -14.60
C GLY A 77 -2.41 2.27 -13.37
N LEU A 78 -2.71 1.05 -12.93
CA LEU A 78 -3.54 0.74 -11.77
C LEU A 78 -2.78 -0.25 -10.87
N ILE A 79 -3.24 -0.40 -9.62
CA ILE A 79 -2.66 -1.37 -8.71
C ILE A 79 -3.68 -2.48 -8.49
N ASN A 80 -3.38 -3.67 -9.01
CA ASN A 80 -4.20 -4.84 -8.78
C ASN A 80 -3.95 -5.44 -7.38
N PRO A 81 -4.79 -6.38 -6.89
CA PRO A 81 -4.63 -6.95 -5.56
C PRO A 81 -3.24 -7.56 -5.36
N GLU A 82 -2.75 -8.34 -6.32
CA GLU A 82 -1.45 -9.02 -6.24
C GLU A 82 -0.28 -8.02 -6.10
N GLU A 83 -0.35 -6.90 -6.81
CA GLU A 83 0.61 -5.80 -6.71
C GLU A 83 0.55 -5.09 -5.37
N PHE A 84 -0.67 -4.81 -4.88
CA PHE A 84 -0.89 -4.22 -3.57
C PHE A 84 -0.34 -5.12 -2.46
N TYR A 85 -0.65 -6.43 -2.52
CA TYR A 85 -0.10 -7.46 -1.64
C TYR A 85 1.43 -7.45 -1.65
N ARG A 86 2.02 -7.43 -2.85
CA ARG A 86 3.47 -7.43 -3.00
C ARG A 86 4.08 -6.19 -2.35
N VAL A 87 3.51 -5.02 -2.54
CA VAL A 87 4.09 -3.79 -2.01
C VAL A 87 3.93 -3.74 -0.49
N MET A 88 2.78 -4.15 0.05
CA MET A 88 2.56 -4.27 1.50
C MET A 88 3.46 -5.31 2.16
N ARG A 89 3.76 -6.44 1.49
CA ARG A 89 4.67 -7.48 2.00
C ARG A 89 6.16 -7.11 1.90
N LYS A 90 6.59 -6.52 0.78
CA LYS A 90 8.01 -6.27 0.50
C LYS A 90 8.61 -5.16 1.36
N ARG A 91 7.79 -4.25 1.88
CA ARG A 91 8.26 -3.09 2.67
C ARG A 91 7.75 -3.05 4.10
N GLY A 92 6.79 -3.91 4.44
CA GLY A 92 6.42 -4.21 5.81
C GLY A 92 7.11 -5.49 6.27
N GLY A 93 8.34 -5.39 6.79
CA GLY A 93 9.03 -6.52 7.43
C GLY A 93 8.05 -7.30 8.28
N ASN A 94 7.70 -8.49 7.80
CA ASN A 94 6.90 -9.47 8.49
C ASN A 94 7.94 -10.20 9.36
N PRO A 95 7.86 -10.18 10.70
CA PRO A 95 8.82 -10.89 11.55
C PRO A 95 8.82 -12.41 11.34
N LEU A 96 7.94 -12.93 10.46
CA LEU A 96 7.87 -14.32 10.06
C LEU A 96 8.63 -14.62 8.76
N ASP A 97 9.04 -13.60 7.97
CA ASP A 97 9.94 -13.84 6.82
C ASP A 97 11.37 -14.20 7.30
N ASP A 98 11.76 -13.79 8.51
CA ASP A 98 13.02 -14.21 9.16
C ASP A 98 12.96 -15.64 9.74
N TRP A 99 11.78 -16.27 9.84
CA TRP A 99 11.63 -17.65 10.35
C TRP A 99 11.58 -18.69 9.22
N ASP A 100 11.15 -18.31 8.01
CA ASP A 100 11.19 -19.19 6.82
C ASP A 100 12.57 -19.22 6.13
N SER A 101 13.62 -18.67 6.77
CA SER A 101 15.02 -18.75 6.28
C SER A 101 15.82 -19.93 6.84
N ASP A 102 15.18 -20.88 7.52
CA ASP A 102 15.77 -22.20 7.85
C ASP A 102 14.99 -23.31 7.14
N ASP A 103 15.19 -23.46 5.82
CA ASP A 103 15.32 -24.77 5.17
C ASP A 103 15.96 -24.61 3.77
N ASP A 104 17.20 -25.10 3.68
CA ASP A 104 18.20 -25.22 2.57
C ASP A 104 19.14 -24.03 2.27
#